data_AF-A0A242NX63-F1
#
_entry.id   AF-A0A242NX63-F1
#
_cell.length_a   1.000
_cell.length_b   1.000
_cell.length_c   1.000
_cell.angle_alpha   90.00
_cell.angle_beta   90.00
_cell.angle_gamma   90.00
#
_symmetry.space_group_name_H-M   'P 1'
#
loop_
_entity.id
_entity.type
_entity.pdbx_description
1 polymer ?
#
loop_
_entity_poly.entity_id
_entity_poly.type
_entity_poly.pdbx_seq_one_letter_code
_entity_poly.pdbx_strand_id
1 'polypeptide(L)'
;MTVIEELEKNKNKRKQSYEDIKEWVQNFILSHGQGNCLFVTLASNNVHNKESIYKALQDWLNNIVSRIFRCSKEKIKQMNKIHILGFLEKNKHGNYHYHLVLYITNEYKEYFKSLCNRFWRKRYNDGTTNIMEINDVKNLSSYVTKDFYMKESKDYFFCF
;
A
#
# COMPACT_ATOMS: atom_id res chain seq x y z
N MET A 1 22.32 -2.58 0.94
CA MET A 1 21.75 -1.23 0.84
C MET A 1 20.24 -1.35 0.88
N THR A 2 19.57 -0.83 1.91
CA THR A 2 18.12 -0.95 2.08
C THR A 2 17.38 0.07 1.21
N VAL A 3 16.10 -0.20 0.90
CA VAL A 3 15.20 0.75 0.23
C VAL A 3 15.17 2.12 0.93
N ILE A 4 15.39 2.13 2.24
CA ILE A 4 15.37 3.33 3.09
C ILE A 4 16.70 4.07 3.02
N GLU A 5 17.83 3.36 3.02
CA GLU A 5 19.15 3.94 2.76
C GLU A 5 19.22 4.59 1.37
N GLU A 6 18.56 4.02 0.36
CA GLU A 6 18.42 4.64 -0.97
C GLU A 6 17.53 5.89 -0.97
N LEU A 7 16.45 5.92 -0.16
CA LEU A 7 15.56 7.09 -0.03
C LEU A 7 16.22 8.24 0.75
N GLU A 8 17.06 7.92 1.74
CA GLU A 8 17.76 8.92 2.56
C GLU A 8 18.99 9.51 1.86
N LYS A 9 19.70 8.69 1.07
CA LYS A 9 20.88 9.12 0.29
C LYS A 9 20.54 9.80 -1.04
N ASN A 10 19.27 9.80 -1.44
CA ASN A 10 18.85 10.41 -2.69
C ASN A 10 19.08 11.93 -2.65
N LYS A 11 20.07 12.42 -3.40
CA LYS A 11 20.39 13.86 -3.48
C LYS A 11 19.30 14.65 -4.22
N ASN A 12 18.40 13.96 -4.94
CA ASN A 12 17.25 14.51 -5.64
C ASN A 12 15.96 14.36 -4.82
N LYS A 13 15.96 14.80 -3.55
CA LYS A 13 14.73 14.93 -2.75
C LYS A 13 13.79 15.97 -3.38
N ARG A 14 13.01 15.61 -4.40
CA ARG A 14 11.85 16.41 -4.79
C ARG A 14 10.72 16.07 -3.81
N LYS A 15 10.46 16.98 -2.89
CA LYS A 15 9.21 16.98 -2.12
C LYS A 15 8.09 17.16 -3.15
N GLN A 16 7.39 16.09 -3.50
CA GLN A 16 6.25 16.22 -4.39
C GLN A 16 5.16 17.01 -3.70
N SER A 17 4.47 17.86 -4.47
CA SER A 17 3.31 18.56 -3.96
C SER A 17 2.22 17.52 -3.66
N TYR A 18 1.37 17.84 -2.70
CA TYR A 18 0.24 17.00 -2.35
C TYR A 18 -0.70 16.80 -3.57
N GLU A 19 -0.75 17.80 -4.43
CA GLU A 19 -1.51 17.88 -5.67
C GLU A 19 -1.04 16.85 -6.71
N ASP A 20 0.27 16.67 -6.89
CA ASP A 20 0.83 15.68 -7.83
C ASP A 20 0.44 14.25 -7.44
N ILE A 21 0.45 13.95 -6.14
CA ILE A 21 0.14 12.62 -5.62
C ILE A 21 -1.35 12.36 -5.68
N LYS A 22 -2.15 13.39 -5.38
CA LYS A 22 -3.60 13.33 -5.55
C LYS A 22 -3.93 12.99 -7.00
N GLU A 23 -3.35 13.70 -7.97
CA GLU A 23 -3.56 13.42 -9.40
C GLU A 23 -3.14 11.99 -9.76
N TRP A 24 -2.00 11.54 -9.27
CA TRP A 24 -1.51 10.20 -9.57
C TRP A 24 -2.43 9.09 -9.00
N VAL A 25 -2.91 9.25 -7.77
CA VAL A 25 -3.89 8.32 -7.16
C VAL A 25 -5.23 8.37 -7.92
N GLN A 26 -5.67 9.55 -8.37
CA GLN A 26 -6.86 9.68 -9.23
C GLN A 26 -6.70 8.87 -10.51
N ASN A 27 -5.57 9.05 -11.19
CA ASN A 27 -5.26 8.36 -12.43
C ASN A 27 -5.22 6.83 -12.24
N PHE A 28 -4.65 6.37 -11.12
CA PHE A 28 -4.65 4.95 -10.77
C PHE A 28 -6.07 4.37 -10.60
N ILE A 29 -6.95 5.08 -9.89
CA ILE A 29 -8.32 4.60 -9.65
C ILE A 29 -9.14 4.66 -10.94
N LEU A 30 -8.98 5.73 -11.72
CA LEU A 30 -9.67 5.89 -13.00
C LEU A 30 -9.29 4.81 -14.01
N SER A 31 -8.02 4.40 -14.05
CA SER A 31 -7.57 3.34 -14.96
C SER A 31 -8.07 1.94 -14.59
N HIS A 32 -8.41 1.71 -13.32
CA HIS A 32 -8.88 0.41 -12.83
C HIS A 32 -10.39 0.35 -12.54
N GLY A 33 -11.07 1.49 -12.55
CA GLY A 33 -12.47 1.65 -12.19
C GLY A 33 -12.68 1.79 -10.67
N GLN A 34 -13.40 2.85 -10.27
CA GLN A 34 -13.60 3.23 -8.86
C GLN A 34 -14.08 2.06 -7.99
N GLY A 35 -15.16 1.40 -8.42
CA GLY A 35 -15.74 0.25 -7.70
C GLY A 35 -14.83 -0.97 -7.61
N ASN A 36 -13.69 -1.02 -8.29
CA ASN A 36 -12.73 -2.13 -8.23
C ASN A 36 -11.54 -1.84 -7.29
N CYS A 37 -11.43 -0.61 -6.78
CA CYS A 37 -10.33 -0.20 -5.90
C CYS A 37 -10.72 -0.24 -4.42
N LEU A 38 -9.75 -0.60 -3.60
CA LEU A 38 -9.81 -0.66 -2.15
C LEU A 38 -8.81 0.31 -1.56
N PHE A 39 -9.21 0.99 -0.48
CA PHE A 39 -8.31 1.67 0.43
C PHE A 39 -8.07 0.78 1.64
N VAL A 40 -6.81 0.39 1.88
CA VAL A 40 -6.42 -0.52 2.97
C VAL A 40 -5.49 0.21 3.91
N THR A 41 -5.84 0.29 5.18
CA THR A 41 -4.94 0.77 6.23
C THR A 41 -4.41 -0.41 7.03
N LEU A 42 -3.09 -0.52 7.14
CA LEU A 42 -2.37 -1.48 7.98
C LEU A 42 -1.66 -0.72 9.08
N ALA A 43 -2.11 -0.89 10.32
CA ALA A 43 -1.56 -0.20 11.48
C ALA A 43 -1.05 -1.18 12.53
N SER A 44 -0.12 -0.74 13.36
CA SER A 44 0.27 -1.39 14.61
C SER A 44 0.18 -0.35 15.72
N ASN A 45 -0.24 -0.80 16.90
CA ASN A 45 -0.39 0.03 18.09
C ASN A 45 0.96 0.30 18.77
N ASN A 46 2.00 -0.48 18.42
CA ASN A 46 3.34 -0.32 18.94
C ASN A 46 4.23 0.55 18.02
N VAL A 47 5.23 1.18 18.63
CA VAL A 47 6.26 1.91 17.90
C VAL A 47 7.17 0.90 17.22
N HIS A 48 7.17 0.92 15.89
CA HIS A 48 8.09 0.14 15.07
C HIS A 48 8.92 1.07 14.20
N ASN A 49 10.15 0.66 13.87
CA ASN A 49 10.94 1.38 12.88
C ASN A 49 10.39 1.15 11.46
N LYS A 50 10.78 2.04 10.55
CA LYS A 50 10.32 2.06 9.16
C LYS A 50 10.67 0.76 8.42
N GLU A 51 11.88 0.23 8.64
CA GLU A 51 12.37 -1.01 8.03
C GLU A 51 11.51 -2.22 8.40
N SER A 52 11.17 -2.34 9.68
CA SER A 52 10.36 -3.44 10.22
C SER A 52 8.97 -3.42 9.59
N ILE A 53 8.33 -2.26 9.59
CA ILE A 53 6.98 -2.06 9.05
C ILE A 53 6.97 -2.35 7.53
N TYR A 54 8.00 -1.92 6.80
CA TYR A 54 8.14 -2.23 5.38
C TYR A 54 8.30 -3.74 5.12
N LYS A 55 9.16 -4.42 5.88
CA LYS A 55 9.33 -5.87 5.75
C LYS A 55 8.03 -6.61 6.03
N ALA A 56 7.30 -6.19 7.06
CA ALA A 56 6.00 -6.77 7.39
C ALA A 56 4.95 -6.57 6.29
N LEU A 57 4.91 -5.39 5.64
CA LEU A 57 4.06 -5.14 4.47
C LEU A 57 4.37 -6.10 3.32
N GLN A 58 5.65 -6.24 2.96
CA GLN A 58 6.07 -7.12 1.87
C GLN A 58 5.67 -8.57 2.15
N ASP A 59 5.92 -9.02 3.37
CA ASP A 59 5.58 -10.36 3.81
C ASP A 59 4.07 -10.61 3.88
N TRP A 60 3.31 -9.62 4.35
CA TRP A 60 1.85 -9.65 4.38
C TRP A 60 1.29 -9.80 2.96
N LEU A 61 1.78 -9.00 2.02
CA LEU A 61 1.32 -9.06 0.64
C LEU A 61 1.63 -10.43 0.03
N ASN A 62 2.87 -10.90 0.19
CA ASN A 62 3.29 -12.19 -0.35
C ASN A 62 2.37 -13.32 0.13
N ASN A 63 2.03 -13.32 1.42
CA ASN A 63 1.15 -14.31 1.99
C ASN A 63 -0.27 -14.26 1.40
N ILE A 64 -0.83 -13.06 1.21
CA ILE A 64 -2.16 -12.89 0.63
C ILE A 64 -2.16 -13.32 -0.83
N VAL A 65 -1.22 -12.80 -1.60
CA VAL A 65 -1.08 -13.02 -3.04
C VAL A 65 -0.85 -14.51 -3.34
N SER A 66 0.08 -15.17 -2.65
CA SER A 66 0.27 -16.62 -2.78
C SER A 66 -0.96 -17.42 -2.36
N ARG A 67 -1.75 -16.93 -1.39
CA ARG A 67 -2.97 -17.62 -0.93
C ARG A 67 -4.15 -17.47 -1.90
N ILE A 68 -4.30 -16.31 -2.54
CA ILE A 68 -5.37 -16.03 -3.50
C ILE A 68 -5.06 -16.67 -4.84
N PHE A 69 -3.90 -16.36 -5.41
CA PHE A 69 -3.60 -16.69 -6.81
C PHE A 69 -2.88 -18.03 -6.99
N ARG A 70 -2.36 -18.61 -5.89
CA ARG A 70 -1.64 -19.91 -5.88
C ARG A 70 -0.53 -19.99 -6.94
N CYS A 71 0.15 -18.87 -7.21
CA CYS A 71 1.23 -18.79 -8.17
C CYS A 71 2.37 -17.90 -7.67
N SER A 72 3.48 -17.88 -8.42
CA SER A 72 4.63 -17.04 -8.13
C SER A 72 4.36 -15.57 -8.41
N LYS A 73 5.14 -14.70 -7.77
CA LYS A 73 5.03 -13.24 -7.91
C LYS A 73 5.19 -12.78 -9.37
N GLU A 74 6.12 -13.40 -10.10
CA GLU A 74 6.37 -13.09 -11.51
C GLU A 74 5.13 -13.35 -12.36
N LYS A 75 4.40 -14.43 -12.06
CA LYS A 75 3.16 -14.78 -12.77
C LYS A 75 2.03 -13.81 -12.45
N ILE A 76 1.94 -13.33 -11.20
CA ILE A 76 0.93 -12.35 -10.79
C ILE A 76 1.08 -11.02 -11.52
N LYS A 77 2.32 -10.55 -11.70
CA LYS A 77 2.62 -9.34 -12.48
C LYS A 77 2.10 -9.42 -13.91
N GLN A 78 2.20 -10.58 -14.53
CA GLN A 78 1.72 -10.81 -15.90
C GLN A 78 0.20 -10.90 -15.99
N MET A 79 -0.47 -11.30 -14.90
CA MET A 79 -1.92 -11.54 -14.88
C MET A 79 -2.75 -10.26 -14.75
N ASN A 80 -2.13 -9.12 -14.40
CA ASN A 80 -2.84 -7.84 -14.22
C ASN A 80 -4.04 -7.93 -13.24
N LYS A 81 -3.92 -8.81 -12.23
CA LYS A 81 -5.02 -9.17 -11.31
C LYS A 81 -5.03 -8.36 -10.02
N ILE A 82 -3.90 -7.74 -9.68
CA ILE A 82 -3.72 -6.92 -8.49
C ILE A 82 -2.72 -5.81 -8.81
N HIS A 83 -3.00 -4.60 -8.35
CA HIS A 83 -2.08 -3.47 -8.41
C HIS A 83 -2.18 -2.68 -7.12
N ILE A 84 -1.06 -2.14 -6.64
CA ILE A 84 -0.99 -1.57 -5.29
C ILE A 84 -0.14 -0.30 -5.33
N LEU A 85 -0.68 0.78 -4.78
CA LEU A 85 0.06 1.99 -4.40
C LEU A 85 0.16 2.03 -2.88
N GLY A 86 1.37 2.17 -2.34
CA GLY A 86 1.62 2.19 -0.91
C GLY A 86 2.12 3.55 -0.39
N PHE A 87 1.57 3.97 0.74
CA PHE A 87 1.82 5.24 1.42
C PHE A 87 2.15 4.98 2.87
N LEU A 88 3.25 5.55 3.38
CA LEU A 88 3.63 5.43 4.79
C LEU A 88 3.24 6.71 5.52
N GLU A 89 2.49 6.59 6.61
CA GLU A 89 2.17 7.71 7.50
C GLU A 89 2.77 7.45 8.89
N LYS A 90 3.19 8.52 9.57
CA LYS A 90 3.50 8.50 11.00
C LYS A 90 2.37 9.22 11.74
N ASN A 91 1.69 8.52 12.64
CA ASN A 91 0.62 9.12 13.43
C ASN A 91 1.20 10.07 14.51
N LYS A 92 0.32 10.80 15.21
CA LYS A 92 0.70 11.75 16.27
C LYS A 92 1.45 11.13 17.45
N HIS A 93 1.27 9.83 17.69
CA HIS A 93 1.97 9.06 18.73
C HIS A 93 3.32 8.51 18.25
N GLY A 94 3.67 8.75 16.99
CA GLY A 94 4.91 8.34 16.39
C GLY A 94 4.92 6.91 15.83
N ASN A 95 3.77 6.23 15.78
CA ASN A 95 3.65 4.91 15.15
C ASN A 95 3.49 5.06 13.65
N TYR A 96 4.09 4.14 12.90
CA TYR A 96 3.98 4.11 11.44
C TYR A 96 2.85 3.21 10.97
N HIS A 97 2.01 3.72 10.09
CA HIS A 97 0.93 2.99 9.43
C HIS A 97 1.13 3.00 7.91
N TYR A 98 0.70 1.93 7.23
CA TYR A 98 0.62 1.93 5.77
C TYR A 98 -0.81 2.16 5.32
N HIS A 99 -0.97 3.08 4.38
CA HIS A 99 -2.18 3.22 3.59
C HIS A 99 -1.90 2.68 2.19
N LEU A 100 -2.79 1.85 1.66
CA LEU A 100 -2.66 1.25 0.35
C LEU A 100 -3.88 1.60 -0.48
N VAL A 101 -3.67 2.03 -1.71
CA VAL A 101 -4.71 2.08 -2.74
C VAL A 101 -4.48 0.89 -3.65
N LEU A 102 -5.45 -0.02 -3.70
CA LEU A 102 -5.27 -1.34 -4.27
C LEU A 102 -6.38 -1.62 -5.27
N TYR A 103 -6.04 -2.04 -6.48
CA TYR A 103 -6.96 -2.71 -7.37
C TYR A 103 -6.82 -4.22 -7.21
N ILE A 104 -7.95 -4.92 -7.18
CA ILE A 104 -8.01 -6.38 -7.32
C ILE A 104 -9.26 -6.75 -8.11
N THR A 105 -9.17 -7.77 -8.96
CA THR A 105 -10.34 -8.23 -9.72
C THR A 105 -11.49 -8.61 -8.79
N ASN A 106 -12.72 -8.27 -9.19
CA ASN A 106 -13.92 -8.44 -8.35
C ASN A 106 -14.11 -9.88 -7.84
N GLU A 107 -13.71 -10.88 -8.62
CA GLU A 107 -13.76 -12.30 -8.24
C GLU A 107 -12.98 -12.60 -6.94
N TYR A 108 -11.95 -11.82 -6.60
CA TYR A 108 -11.11 -12.07 -5.41
C TYR A 108 -11.28 -11.04 -4.31
N LYS A 109 -12.09 -10.00 -4.50
CA LYS A 109 -12.16 -8.85 -3.58
C LYS A 109 -12.59 -9.24 -2.16
N GLU A 110 -13.70 -9.97 -2.03
CA GLU A 110 -14.19 -10.41 -0.71
C GLU A 110 -13.23 -11.40 -0.04
N TYR A 111 -12.63 -12.28 -0.84
CA TYR A 111 -11.64 -13.20 -0.31
C TYR A 111 -10.41 -12.45 0.19
N PHE A 112 -9.90 -11.47 -0.57
CA PHE A 112 -8.82 -10.58 -0.15
C PHE A 112 -9.13 -9.88 1.18
N LYS A 113 -10.32 -9.28 1.32
CA LYS A 113 -10.76 -8.63 2.56
C LYS A 113 -10.70 -9.59 3.76
N SER A 114 -11.20 -10.82 3.60
CA SER A 114 -11.19 -11.83 4.67
C SER A 114 -9.79 -12.23 5.15
N LEU A 115 -8.78 -12.11 4.28
CA LEU A 115 -7.41 -12.54 4.55
C LEU A 115 -6.57 -11.46 5.23
N CYS A 116 -6.86 -10.18 4.95
CA CYS A 116 -6.05 -9.04 5.33
C CYS A 116 -5.72 -9.00 6.83
N ASN A 117 -6.76 -8.98 7.69
CA ASN A 117 -6.57 -8.86 9.13
C ASN A 117 -5.81 -10.06 9.69
N ARG A 118 -6.16 -11.27 9.24
CA ARG A 118 -5.54 -12.51 9.72
C ARG A 118 -4.04 -12.54 9.41
N PHE A 119 -3.64 -12.19 8.18
CA PHE A 119 -2.22 -12.20 7.82
C PHE A 119 -1.45 -11.02 8.42
N TRP A 120 -2.10 -9.88 8.62
CA TRP A 120 -1.45 -8.75 9.28
C TRP A 120 -1.17 -9.09 10.75
N ARG A 121 -2.13 -9.70 11.43
CA ARG A 121 -1.98 -10.14 12.82
C ARG A 121 -0.94 -11.24 13.04
N LYS A 122 -0.60 -12.01 12.00
CA LYS A 122 0.55 -12.94 12.03
C LYS A 122 1.90 -12.23 12.08
N ARG A 123 1.97 -10.96 11.65
CA ARG A 123 3.19 -10.14 11.70
C ARG A 123 3.21 -9.24 12.92
N TYR A 124 2.07 -8.66 13.26
CA TYR A 124 1.89 -7.82 14.44
C TYR A 124 0.64 -8.25 15.19
N ASN A 125 0.80 -8.90 16.34
CA ASN A 125 -0.34 -9.43 17.12
C ASN A 125 -1.36 -8.33 17.48
N ASP A 126 -0.85 -7.11 17.69
CA ASP A 126 -1.57 -5.86 17.95
C ASP A 126 -2.02 -5.12 16.69
N GLY A 127 -1.66 -5.65 15.51
CA GLY A 127 -1.93 -5.03 14.23
C GLY A 127 -3.41 -5.01 13.88
N THR A 128 -3.85 -3.91 13.27
CA THR A 128 -5.22 -3.72 12.81
C THR A 128 -5.25 -3.44 11.32
N THR A 129 -6.30 -3.91 10.65
CA THR A 129 -6.55 -3.57 9.25
C THR A 129 -7.91 -2.91 9.09
N ASN A 130 -7.97 -1.79 8.38
CA ASN A 130 -9.23 -1.20 7.91
C ASN A 130 -9.27 -1.27 6.39
N ILE A 131 -10.41 -1.66 5.82
CA ILE A 131 -10.57 -1.77 4.36
C ILE A 131 -11.85 -1.05 3.96
N MET A 132 -11.73 -0.13 3.01
CA MET A 132 -12.84 0.64 2.47
C MET A 132 -12.86 0.50 0.95
N GLU A 133 -14.06 0.39 0.37
CA GLU A 133 -14.21 0.50 -1.08
C GLU A 133 -14.11 1.97 -1.50
N ILE A 134 -13.46 2.22 -2.63
CA ILE A 134 -13.28 3.58 -3.15
C ILE A 134 -14.44 3.90 -4.09
N ASN A 135 -15.49 4.49 -3.54
CA ASN A 135 -16.69 4.86 -4.30
C ASN A 135 -16.66 6.29 -4.86
N ASP A 136 -15.74 7.13 -4.38
CA ASP A 136 -15.59 8.51 -4.86
C ASP A 136 -14.11 8.93 -4.92
N VAL A 137 -13.67 9.30 -6.12
CA VAL A 137 -12.31 9.77 -6.44
C VAL A 137 -12.09 11.24 -6.09
N LYS A 138 -13.15 12.01 -5.83
CA LYS A 138 -13.03 13.43 -5.45
C LYS A 138 -12.58 13.62 -4.01
N ASN A 139 -12.93 12.69 -3.11
CA ASN A 139 -12.59 12.74 -1.68
C ASN A 139 -11.22 12.15 -1.31
N LEU A 140 -10.28 12.05 -2.25
CA LEU A 140 -8.97 11.43 -2.02
C LEU A 140 -8.10 12.05 -0.91
N SER A 141 -8.44 13.27 -0.50
CA SER A 141 -7.74 13.94 0.59
C SER A 141 -7.74 13.19 1.91
N SER A 142 -8.72 12.32 2.13
CA SER A 142 -8.75 11.43 3.30
C SER A 142 -7.83 10.22 3.17
N TYR A 143 -7.39 9.88 1.96
CA TYR A 143 -6.61 8.67 1.67
C TYR A 143 -5.12 8.95 1.47
N VAL A 144 -4.77 10.18 1.09
CA VAL A 144 -3.40 10.62 0.81
C VAL A 144 -2.92 11.52 1.96
N THR A 145 -1.91 11.05 2.70
CA THR A 145 -1.30 11.78 3.82
C THR A 145 -0.34 12.87 3.32
N LYS A 146 0.26 13.70 4.17
CA LYS A 146 0.90 14.98 3.73
C LYS A 146 2.40 14.95 3.45
N ASP A 147 3.12 13.84 3.70
CA ASP A 147 4.58 13.76 3.51
C ASP A 147 5.01 12.44 2.84
N PHE A 148 5.77 12.52 1.74
CA PHE A 148 6.20 11.33 0.98
C PHE A 148 7.62 11.42 0.41
N TYR A 149 8.18 10.23 0.10
CA TYR A 149 9.50 10.05 -0.49
C TYR A 149 9.42 9.15 -1.73
N MET A 150 9.88 9.66 -2.89
CA MET A 150 9.93 8.94 -4.18
C MET A 150 11.37 8.48 -4.48
N LYS A 151 11.55 7.32 -5.13
CA LYS A 151 12.86 6.91 -5.67
C LYS A 151 13.15 7.56 -7.03
N GLU A 152 14.43 7.67 -7.39
CA GLU A 152 14.91 8.19 -8.68
C GLU A 152 14.38 7.42 -9.90
N SER A 153 13.97 6.16 -9.73
CA SER A 153 13.40 5.34 -10.81
C SER A 153 11.96 5.68 -11.18
N LYS A 154 11.31 6.64 -10.49
CA LYS A 154 9.84 6.88 -10.55
C LYS A 154 8.99 5.66 -10.12
N ASP A 155 9.61 4.62 -9.58
CA ASP A 155 8.89 3.48 -9.03
C ASP A 155 8.35 3.85 -7.66
N TYR A 156 7.12 4.29 -7.64
CA TYR A 156 6.31 4.21 -6.44
C TYR A 156 6.07 2.73 -6.13
N PHE A 157 6.04 2.40 -4.85
CA PHE A 157 6.02 1.01 -4.36
C PHE A 157 5.12 0.07 -5.15
N PHE A 158 5.72 -0.69 -6.07
CA PHE A 158 5.19 -1.94 -6.59
C PHE A 158 5.20 -2.95 -5.45
N CYS A 159 4.03 -3.15 -4.86
CA CYS A 159 3.81 -4.31 -4.03
C CYS A 159 3.21 -5.36 -4.97
N PHE A 160 4.03 -6.40 -5.26
CA PHE A 160 3.88 -7.47 -6.26
C PHE A 160 2.52 -7.74 -6.91
#